data_AF-A0A894KLT4-F1
#
_entry.id   AF-A0A894KLT4-F1
#
_cell.length_a   1.000
_cell.length_b   1.000
_cell.length_c   1.000
_cell.angle_alpha   90.00
_cell.angle_beta   90.00
_cell.angle_gamma   90.00
#
_symmetry.space_group_name_H-M   'P 1'
#
loop_
_entity.id
_entity.type
_entity.pdbx_description
1 polymer ?
#
loop_
_entity_poly.entity_id
_entity_poly.type
_entity_poly.pdbx_seq_one_letter_code
_entity_poly.pdbx_strand_id
1 'polypeptide(L)'
;MSENTNNKPKINMPRFNLSWLYVIIAMSFAILYFSNQEGGIDKQITYTEFKDMINKGYANKIIAYDDNTVEMYIKPEFVKDVFKNDYKKVGRNPALNVEIGSMESLDKFMEKAQEEGHFTGSISYEKKRDYFGALFWNIAPFLLLIGIWMFAMRRMSGGAGAGGANPFNVGKSKAQVYEKGDKTNRITFKDVAGQAEAKQEVEEIVEFLRQPQKYTELGGKIPKGALLVGPPGTGKTLLAKAVAGEADVPFFSLSGSDFVEMFVGVGASRVRDLFRQAKEKAPCIIFIDEIDAVGRARGKNPSMGGNDERENTLNQLLTEMDGFGSNSGVIILAATNARIYWIRHYCVPVVLTARFMLTYPT
;
A
#
# COMPACT_ATOMS: atom_id res chain seq x y z
N MET A 1 37.22 -20.83 -29.96
CA MET A 1 35.81 -21.28 -29.87
C MET A 1 35.46 -21.34 -28.39
N SER A 2 34.61 -20.52 -27.79
CA SER A 2 33.70 -19.48 -28.28
C SER A 2 33.38 -18.59 -27.07
N GLU A 3 33.67 -17.29 -27.18
CA GLU A 3 33.18 -16.25 -26.27
C GLU A 3 31.65 -16.20 -26.33
N ASN A 4 30.99 -16.12 -25.18
CA ASN A 4 29.55 -15.97 -25.10
C ASN A 4 29.23 -14.52 -24.69
N THR A 5 29.14 -13.64 -25.68
CA THR A 5 28.65 -12.27 -25.54
C THR A 5 27.12 -12.26 -25.60
N ASN A 6 26.46 -12.02 -24.47
CA ASN A 6 25.05 -11.62 -24.48
C ASN A 6 24.78 -10.63 -23.35
N ASN A 7 25.27 -9.40 -23.53
CA ASN A 7 24.99 -8.29 -22.64
C ASN A 7 24.02 -7.33 -23.36
N LYS A 8 22.70 -7.55 -23.19
CA LYS A 8 21.70 -6.55 -23.58
C LYS A 8 21.59 -5.52 -22.45
N PRO A 9 21.65 -4.20 -22.74
CA PRO A 9 21.53 -3.18 -21.70
C PRO A 9 20.12 -3.22 -21.11
N LYS A 10 20.02 -3.44 -19.79
CA LYS A 10 18.77 -3.29 -19.04
C LYS A 10 18.39 -1.81 -19.03
N ILE A 11 17.36 -1.45 -19.79
CA ILE A 11 16.73 -0.13 -19.68
C ILE A 11 16.00 -0.11 -18.34
N ASN A 12 16.62 0.49 -17.32
CA ASN A 12 15.99 0.76 -16.04
C ASN A 12 14.90 1.82 -16.24
N MET A 13 13.65 1.41 -16.43
CA MET A 13 12.53 2.32 -16.26
C MET A 13 12.45 2.69 -14.77
N PRO A 14 12.42 3.99 -14.41
CA PRO A 14 12.24 4.40 -13.03
C PRO A 14 10.91 3.83 -12.51
N ARG A 15 10.98 3.10 -11.40
CA ARG A 15 9.78 2.53 -10.76
C ARG A 15 8.84 3.67 -10.44
N PHE A 16 7.57 3.55 -10.86
CA PHE A 16 6.51 4.51 -10.55
C PHE A 16 6.39 4.69 -9.03
N ASN A 17 7.04 5.73 -8.50
CA ASN A 17 7.01 6.11 -7.10
C ASN A 17 6.06 7.29 -6.97
N LEU A 18 4.95 7.15 -6.24
CA LEU A 18 3.86 8.15 -6.06
C LEU A 18 4.34 9.61 -5.88
N SER A 19 5.56 9.84 -5.38
CA SER A 19 6.23 11.16 -5.38
C SER A 19 6.21 11.89 -6.72
N TRP A 20 6.35 11.19 -7.85
CA TRP A 20 6.31 11.80 -9.19
C TRP A 20 4.96 12.45 -9.53
N LEU A 21 3.87 11.92 -8.98
CA LEU A 21 2.51 12.44 -9.18
C LEU A 21 2.36 13.79 -8.48
N TYR A 22 2.91 13.94 -7.27
CA TYR A 22 2.90 15.21 -6.53
C TYR A 22 3.71 16.30 -7.25
N VAL A 23 4.82 15.94 -7.89
CA VAL A 23 5.64 16.88 -8.68
C VAL A 23 4.87 17.36 -9.92
N ILE A 24 4.17 16.47 -10.61
CA ILE A 24 3.34 16.83 -11.78
C ILE A 24 2.19 17.75 -11.35
N ILE A 25 1.53 17.46 -10.24
CA ILE A 25 0.45 18.31 -9.70
C ILE A 25 0.98 19.69 -9.32
N ALA A 26 2.11 19.78 -8.61
CA ALA A 26 2.73 21.04 -8.22
C ALA A 26 3.17 21.86 -9.45
N MET A 27 3.70 21.20 -10.48
CA MET A 27 4.09 21.85 -11.73
C MET A 27 2.88 22.38 -12.50
N SER A 28 1.78 21.62 -12.56
CA SER A 28 0.52 22.08 -13.16
C SER A 28 -0.06 23.29 -12.43
N PHE A 29 -0.04 23.30 -11.09
CA PHE A 29 -0.45 24.47 -10.30
C PHE A 29 0.50 25.66 -10.48
N ALA A 30 1.81 25.44 -10.60
CA ALA A 30 2.77 26.50 -10.87
C ALA A 30 2.55 27.10 -12.27
N ILE A 31 2.31 26.27 -13.29
CA ILE A 31 1.99 26.72 -14.65
C ILE A 31 0.68 27.53 -14.65
N LEU A 32 -0.36 27.06 -13.96
CA LEU A 32 -1.61 27.80 -13.83
C LEU A 32 -1.42 29.12 -13.07
N TYR A 33 -0.60 29.15 -12.02
CA TYR A 33 -0.30 30.34 -11.24
C TYR A 33 0.47 31.38 -12.06
N PHE A 34 1.52 30.96 -12.77
CA PHE A 34 2.29 31.86 -13.64
C PHE A 34 1.51 32.28 -14.89
N SER A 35 0.62 31.43 -15.41
CA SER A 35 -0.23 31.78 -16.55
C SER A 35 -1.37 32.73 -16.19
N ASN A 36 -1.68 32.93 -14.91
CA ASN A 36 -2.70 33.88 -14.44
C ASN A 36 -2.11 35.26 -14.09
N GLN A 37 -0.80 35.46 -14.23
CA GLN A 37 -0.12 36.71 -13.86
C GLN A 37 -0.15 37.79 -14.96
N GLU A 38 -1.03 37.67 -15.95
CA GLU A 38 -1.30 38.73 -16.95
C GLU A 38 -2.38 39.73 -16.52
N GLY A 39 -2.74 39.78 -15.23
CA GLY A 39 -3.66 40.78 -14.68
C GLY A 39 -2.99 42.16 -14.51
N GLY A 40 -3.22 43.05 -15.47
CA GLY A 40 -3.01 44.49 -15.27
C GLY A 40 -3.95 45.04 -14.20
N ILE A 41 -3.69 46.25 -13.71
CA ILE A 41 -4.61 46.94 -12.80
C ILE A 41 -5.92 47.23 -13.56
N ASP A 42 -7.00 46.55 -13.18
CA ASP A 42 -8.35 46.86 -13.61
C ASP A 42 -8.83 48.13 -12.92
N LYS A 43 -8.78 49.25 -13.63
CA LYS A 43 -9.35 50.52 -13.14
C LYS A 43 -10.79 50.62 -13.62
N GLN A 44 -11.73 50.52 -12.69
CA GLN A 44 -13.14 50.81 -12.96
C GLN A 44 -13.34 52.32 -13.12
N ILE A 45 -14.07 52.72 -14.17
CA ILE A 45 -14.45 54.11 -14.41
C ILE A 45 -15.96 54.21 -14.63
N THR A 46 -16.51 55.40 -14.39
CA THR A 46 -17.94 55.65 -14.63
C THR A 46 -18.24 55.82 -16.12
N TYR A 47 -19.50 55.56 -16.51
CA TYR A 47 -19.95 55.76 -17.89
C TYR A 47 -19.77 57.22 -18.39
N THR A 48 -19.86 58.20 -17.48
CA THR A 48 -19.62 59.62 -17.80
C THR A 48 -18.15 59.88 -18.15
N GLU A 49 -17.22 59.33 -17.38
CA GLU A 49 -15.78 59.43 -17.63
C GLU A 49 -15.39 58.68 -18.91
N PHE A 50 -16.04 57.54 -19.18
CA PHE A 50 -15.87 56.80 -20.43
C PHE A 50 -16.23 57.63 -21.66
N LYS A 51 -17.38 58.32 -21.64
CA LYS A 51 -17.79 59.22 -22.73
C LYS A 51 -16.79 60.35 -22.94
N ASP A 52 -16.33 60.98 -21.86
CA ASP A 52 -15.35 62.06 -21.91
C ASP A 52 -14.01 61.60 -22.52
N MET A 53 -13.54 60.39 -22.17
CA MET A 53 -12.31 59.81 -22.72
C MET A 53 -12.43 59.42 -24.19
N ILE A 54 -13.61 58.97 -24.63
CA ILE A 54 -13.87 58.69 -26.06
C ILE A 54 -13.88 59.98 -26.87
N ASN A 55 -14.57 61.02 -26.40
CA ASN A 55 -14.61 62.31 -27.10
C ASN A 55 -13.22 62.97 -27.19
N LYS A 56 -12.35 62.72 -26.20
CA LYS A 56 -10.93 63.14 -26.21
C LYS A 56 -10.02 62.28 -27.09
N GLY A 57 -10.53 61.18 -27.67
CA GLY A 57 -9.81 60.32 -28.60
C GLY A 57 -8.80 59.37 -27.95
N TYR A 58 -8.94 59.08 -26.65
CA TYR A 58 -7.98 58.27 -25.88
C TYR A 58 -8.11 56.76 -26.12
N ALA A 59 -9.23 56.32 -26.68
CA ALA A 59 -9.54 54.92 -26.91
C ALA A 59 -8.79 54.35 -28.14
N ASN A 60 -8.24 53.15 -27.98
CA ASN A 60 -7.58 52.36 -29.03
C ASN A 60 -8.47 51.21 -29.52
N LYS A 61 -8.98 50.41 -28.59
CA LYS A 61 -9.87 49.27 -28.85
C LYS A 61 -10.94 49.24 -27.78
N ILE A 62 -12.18 48.92 -28.15
CA ILE A 62 -13.28 48.76 -27.22
C ILE A 62 -13.82 47.33 -27.37
N ILE A 63 -13.90 46.59 -26.27
CA ILE A 63 -14.50 45.26 -26.20
C ILE A 63 -15.74 45.36 -25.33
N ALA A 64 -16.90 45.04 -25.90
CA ALA A 64 -18.16 44.98 -25.16
C ALA A 64 -18.50 43.52 -24.84
N TYR A 65 -18.82 43.25 -23.58
CA TYR A 65 -19.21 41.94 -23.08
C TYR A 65 -20.72 41.83 -22.88
N ASP A 66 -21.22 40.60 -22.90
CA ASP A 66 -22.63 40.25 -22.75
C ASP A 66 -23.24 40.55 -21.37
N ASP A 67 -22.42 40.84 -20.36
CA ASP A 67 -22.82 41.22 -19.01
C ASP A 67 -22.95 42.74 -18.81
N ASN A 68 -23.03 43.53 -19.89
CA ASN A 68 -23.02 45.00 -19.88
C ASN A 68 -21.71 45.60 -19.32
N THR A 69 -20.60 44.87 -19.38
CA THR A 69 -19.27 45.42 -19.10
C THR A 69 -18.54 45.75 -20.39
N VAL A 70 -17.77 46.83 -20.39
CA VAL A 70 -17.00 47.30 -21.54
C VAL A 70 -15.55 47.50 -21.10
N GLU A 71 -14.63 46.86 -21.81
CA GLU A 71 -13.20 47.08 -21.69
C GLU A 71 -12.72 48.08 -22.75
N MET A 72 -12.21 49.22 -22.29
CA MET A 72 -11.60 50.22 -23.16
C MET A 72 -10.08 50.20 -23.01
N TYR A 73 -9.40 49.83 -24.09
CA TYR A 73 -7.94 49.91 -24.18
C TYR A 73 -7.51 51.32 -24.52
N ILE A 74 -6.58 51.88 -23.74
CA ILE A 74 -6.08 53.24 -23.96
C ILE A 74 -4.91 53.22 -24.95
N LYS A 75 -4.83 54.22 -25.82
CA LYS A 75 -3.64 54.42 -26.67
C LYS A 75 -2.40 54.64 -25.79
N PRO A 76 -1.21 54.09 -26.17
CA PRO A 76 0.01 54.17 -25.37
C PRO A 76 0.43 55.59 -24.94
N GLU A 77 0.10 56.58 -25.76
CA GLU A 77 0.38 58.01 -25.58
C GLU A 77 -0.36 58.63 -24.37
N PHE A 78 -1.59 58.19 -24.07
CA PHE A 78 -2.43 58.77 -23.01
C PHE A 78 -2.41 57.96 -21.69
N VAL A 79 -1.65 56.86 -21.63
CA VAL A 79 -1.59 55.97 -20.45
C VAL A 79 -1.10 56.70 -19.20
N LYS A 80 -0.12 57.60 -19.35
CA LYS A 80 0.42 58.39 -18.24
C LYS A 80 -0.60 59.35 -17.66
N ASP A 81 -1.46 59.92 -18.50
CA ASP A 81 -2.47 60.90 -18.08
C ASP A 81 -3.63 60.24 -17.35
N VAL A 82 -4.02 59.04 -17.80
CA VAL A 82 -5.17 58.32 -17.23
C VAL A 82 -4.83 57.55 -15.96
N PHE A 83 -3.63 56.96 -15.89
CA PHE A 83 -3.20 56.18 -14.71
C PHE A 83 -2.32 56.98 -13.74
N LYS A 84 -1.94 58.22 -14.07
CA LYS A 84 -1.15 59.12 -13.22
C LYS A 84 0.03 58.39 -12.57
N ASN A 85 0.05 58.22 -11.25
CA ASN A 85 1.14 57.57 -10.51
C ASN A 85 1.23 56.05 -10.69
N ASP A 86 0.16 55.41 -11.18
CA ASP A 86 0.07 53.96 -11.35
C ASP A 86 0.52 53.47 -12.74
N TYR A 87 0.96 54.38 -13.62
CA TYR A 87 1.43 54.05 -14.98
C TYR A 87 2.60 53.04 -15.03
N LYS A 88 3.35 52.88 -13.93
CA LYS A 88 4.46 51.89 -13.86
C LYS A 88 3.98 50.47 -13.55
N LYS A 89 2.74 50.33 -13.09
CA LYS A 89 2.13 49.05 -12.69
C LYS A 89 1.10 48.55 -13.70
N VAL A 90 0.78 49.35 -14.72
CA VAL A 90 -0.12 48.92 -15.79
C VAL A 90 0.66 48.05 -16.80
N GLY A 91 0.02 46.98 -17.26
CA GLY A 91 0.61 46.06 -18.25
C GLY A 91 0.79 46.71 -19.62
N ARG A 92 1.28 45.93 -20.60
CA ARG A 92 1.52 46.40 -21.98
C ARG A 92 0.26 46.95 -22.67
N ASN A 93 -0.92 46.52 -22.25
CA ASN A 93 -2.21 46.97 -22.77
C ASN A 93 -3.12 47.37 -21.59
N PRO A 94 -3.07 48.62 -21.12
CA PRO A 94 -3.93 49.08 -20.03
C PRO A 94 -5.39 49.19 -20.50
N ALA A 95 -6.27 48.45 -19.83
CA ALA A 95 -7.71 48.50 -20.04
C ALA A 95 -8.41 49.23 -18.89
N LEU A 96 -9.51 49.90 -19.20
CA LEU A 96 -10.46 50.45 -18.23
C LEU A 96 -11.77 49.67 -18.33
N ASN A 97 -12.32 49.29 -17.18
CA ASN A 97 -13.58 48.57 -17.10
C ASN A 97 -14.72 49.56 -16.83
N VAL A 98 -15.80 49.44 -17.59
CA VAL A 98 -16.97 50.32 -17.49
C VAL A 98 -18.24 49.48 -17.47
N GLU A 99 -19.12 49.74 -16.53
CA GLU A 99 -20.48 49.20 -16.55
C GLU A 99 -21.41 50.14 -17.33
N ILE A 100 -22.11 49.59 -18.33
CA ILE A 100 -23.06 50.32 -19.16
C ILE A 100 -24.50 49.94 -18.80
N GLY A 101 -25.43 50.88 -19.00
CA GLY A 101 -26.85 50.62 -18.72
C GLY A 101 -27.52 49.68 -19.73
N SER A 102 -27.12 49.73 -20.99
CA SER A 102 -27.59 48.83 -22.04
C SER A 102 -26.67 48.84 -23.27
N MET A 103 -26.53 47.70 -23.96
CA MET A 103 -25.77 47.63 -25.22
C MET A 103 -26.32 48.56 -26.29
N GLU A 104 -27.64 48.68 -26.39
CA GLU A 104 -28.27 49.57 -27.39
C GLU A 104 -27.89 51.04 -27.18
N SER A 105 -27.68 51.47 -25.93
CA SER A 105 -27.21 52.83 -25.62
C SER A 105 -25.73 53.04 -25.93
N LEU A 106 -24.93 51.97 -25.84
CA LEU A 106 -23.53 51.97 -26.26
C LEU A 106 -23.46 52.07 -27.79
N ASP A 107 -24.19 51.23 -28.51
CA ASP A 107 -24.18 51.20 -29.98
C ASP A 107 -24.53 52.58 -30.56
N LYS A 108 -25.64 53.19 -30.11
CA LYS A 108 -26.05 54.55 -30.53
C LYS A 108 -25.02 55.63 -30.19
N PHE A 109 -24.25 55.47 -29.12
CA PHE A 109 -23.20 56.42 -28.75
C PHE A 109 -21.95 56.23 -29.60
N MET A 110 -21.56 54.97 -29.84
CA MET A 110 -20.38 54.62 -30.62
C MET A 110 -20.56 54.97 -32.10
N GLU A 111 -21.75 54.77 -32.67
CA GLU A 111 -22.09 55.20 -34.04
C GLU A 111 -21.89 56.71 -34.22
N LYS A 112 -22.42 57.52 -33.28
CA LYS A 112 -22.22 58.99 -33.30
C LYS A 112 -20.75 59.39 -33.15
N ALA A 113 -20.01 58.74 -32.25
CA ALA A 113 -18.60 59.03 -32.04
C ALA A 113 -17.72 58.65 -33.25
N GLN A 114 -18.15 57.67 -34.05
CA GLN A 114 -17.51 57.31 -35.32
C GLN A 114 -17.86 58.31 -36.44
N GLU A 115 -19.12 58.75 -36.53
CA GLU A 115 -19.57 59.77 -37.50
C GLU A 115 -18.90 61.13 -37.28
N GLU A 116 -18.71 61.52 -36.03
CA GLU A 116 -18.03 62.78 -35.64
C GLU A 116 -16.49 62.69 -35.72
N GLY A 117 -15.94 61.51 -36.04
CA GLY A 117 -14.50 61.29 -36.21
C GLY A 117 -13.69 61.21 -34.91
N HIS A 118 -14.35 61.12 -33.75
CA HIS A 118 -13.72 61.05 -32.43
C HIS A 118 -13.15 59.65 -32.10
N PHE A 119 -13.56 58.61 -32.83
CA PHE A 119 -13.08 57.24 -32.64
C PHE A 119 -12.71 56.54 -33.96
N THR A 120 -11.47 56.07 -34.06
CA THR A 120 -10.93 55.34 -35.23
C THR A 120 -10.60 53.87 -34.94
N GLY A 121 -10.98 53.37 -33.76
CA GLY A 121 -10.65 52.03 -33.30
C GLY A 121 -11.65 50.96 -33.75
N SER A 122 -11.36 49.70 -33.41
CA SER A 122 -12.27 48.57 -33.62
C SER A 122 -13.13 48.31 -32.37
N ILE A 123 -14.41 48.00 -32.61
CA ILE A 123 -15.37 47.54 -31.60
C ILE A 123 -15.51 46.03 -31.80
N SER A 124 -15.33 45.26 -30.73
CA SER A 124 -15.52 43.81 -30.74
C SER A 124 -16.50 43.40 -29.65
N TYR A 125 -17.42 42.49 -29.99
CA TYR A 125 -18.37 41.93 -29.04
C TYR A 125 -17.88 40.53 -28.67
N GLU A 126 -17.51 40.34 -27.40
CA GLU A 126 -16.98 39.07 -26.91
C GLU A 126 -17.88 38.51 -25.80
N LYS A 127 -17.93 37.19 -25.67
CA LYS A 127 -18.63 36.54 -24.56
C LYS A 127 -17.67 36.40 -23.40
N LYS A 128 -18.05 36.90 -22.22
CA LYS A 128 -17.23 36.74 -21.03
C LYS A 128 -17.33 35.29 -20.56
N ARG A 129 -16.31 34.48 -20.84
CA ARG A 129 -16.24 33.10 -20.37
C ARG A 129 -15.55 33.08 -19.00
N ASP A 130 -16.30 32.75 -17.97
CA ASP A 130 -15.72 32.47 -16.66
C ASP A 130 -15.04 31.10 -16.66
N TYR A 131 -13.81 31.08 -17.17
CA TYR A 131 -12.98 29.88 -17.22
C TYR A 131 -12.70 29.33 -15.81
N PHE A 132 -12.62 30.20 -14.79
CA PHE A 132 -12.35 29.79 -13.42
C PHE A 132 -13.57 29.12 -12.79
N GLY A 133 -14.76 29.72 -12.95
CA GLY A 133 -16.02 29.14 -12.50
C GLY A 133 -16.30 27.79 -13.18
N ALA A 134 -16.07 27.70 -14.50
CA ALA A 134 -16.22 26.45 -15.25
C ALA A 134 -15.25 25.36 -14.76
N LEU A 135 -13.98 25.71 -14.50
CA LEU A 135 -12.97 24.77 -14.02
C LEU A 135 -13.29 24.29 -12.59
N PHE A 136 -13.67 25.20 -11.70
CA PHE A 136 -14.03 24.87 -10.32
C PHE A 136 -15.21 23.88 -10.29
N TRP A 137 -16.26 24.13 -11.07
CA TRP A 137 -17.44 23.27 -11.08
C TRP A 137 -17.17 21.88 -11.66
N ASN A 138 -16.23 21.77 -12.61
CA ASN A 138 -15.80 20.48 -13.15
C ASN A 138 -14.89 19.70 -12.18
N ILE A 139 -14.06 20.37 -11.38
CA ILE A 139 -13.10 19.73 -10.46
C ILE A 139 -13.72 19.42 -9.08
N ALA A 140 -14.67 20.24 -8.62
CA ALA A 140 -15.37 20.08 -7.35
C ALA A 140 -15.86 18.64 -7.04
N PRO A 141 -16.54 17.91 -7.95
CA PRO A 141 -17.00 16.55 -7.67
C PRO A 141 -15.84 15.56 -7.40
N PHE A 142 -14.70 15.72 -8.07
CA PHE A 142 -13.53 14.87 -7.87
C PHE A 142 -12.84 15.16 -6.53
N LEU A 143 -12.71 16.45 -6.17
CA LEU A 143 -12.15 16.84 -4.87
C LEU A 143 -13.00 16.34 -3.70
N LEU A 144 -14.33 16.38 -3.84
CA LEU A 144 -15.26 15.84 -2.85
C LEU A 144 -15.08 14.32 -2.69
N LEU A 145 -15.00 13.57 -3.79
CA LEU A 145 -14.73 12.13 -3.79
C LEU A 145 -13.39 11.80 -3.10
N ILE A 146 -12.33 12.53 -3.42
CA ILE A 146 -11.01 12.38 -2.79
C ILE A 146 -11.09 12.69 -1.29
N GLY A 147 -11.81 13.75 -0.91
CA GLY A 147 -12.04 14.12 0.49
C GLY A 147 -12.76 13.04 1.30
N ILE A 148 -13.85 12.49 0.74
CA ILE A 148 -14.60 11.37 1.36
C ILE A 148 -13.70 10.14 1.47
N TRP A 149 -12.94 9.81 0.43
CA TRP A 149 -12.05 8.65 0.43
C TRP A 149 -10.92 8.80 1.45
N MET A 150 -10.31 9.99 1.57
CA MET A 150 -9.31 10.28 2.61
C MET A 150 -9.91 10.23 4.02
N PHE A 151 -11.14 10.74 4.21
CA PHE A 151 -11.84 10.66 5.49
C PHE A 151 -12.17 9.20 5.87
N ALA A 152 -12.60 8.39 4.90
CA ALA A 152 -12.86 6.96 5.08
C ALA A 152 -11.57 6.19 5.44
N MET A 153 -10.45 6.44 4.75
CA MET A 153 -9.17 5.81 5.07
C MET A 153 -8.66 6.22 6.46
N ARG A 154 -8.82 7.49 6.86
CA ARG A 154 -8.46 7.94 8.22
C ARG A 154 -9.32 7.29 9.29
N ARG A 155 -10.60 7.04 9.02
CA ARG A 155 -11.50 6.34 9.93
C ARG A 155 -11.21 4.84 10.02
N MET A 156 -10.72 4.24 8.93
CA MET A 156 -10.33 2.83 8.87
C MET A 156 -8.93 2.57 9.44
N SER A 157 -8.04 3.57 9.47
CA SER A 157 -6.72 3.46 10.12
C SER A 157 -6.67 3.96 11.57
N GLY A 158 -7.78 4.51 12.10
CA GLY A 158 -7.86 5.13 13.43
C GLY A 158 -8.19 4.17 14.58
N GLY A 159 -8.36 2.87 14.31
CA GLY A 159 -8.57 1.85 15.34
C GLY A 159 -7.28 1.12 15.66
N ALA A 160 -6.63 1.52 16.76
CA ALA A 160 -5.62 0.78 17.53
C ALA A 160 -4.46 0.10 16.76
N GLY A 161 -3.28 0.72 16.87
CA GLY A 161 -2.01 -0.01 16.96
C GLY A 161 -1.46 -0.62 15.67
N ALA A 162 -0.16 -0.42 15.45
CA ALA A 162 0.73 -1.26 14.63
C ALA A 162 0.10 -2.51 13.98
N GLY A 163 -0.21 -2.46 12.68
CA GLY A 163 -0.59 -3.68 11.94
C GLY A 163 -1.59 -3.57 10.79
N GLY A 164 -2.09 -2.38 10.45
CA GLY A 164 -2.94 -2.20 9.27
C GLY A 164 -2.22 -2.62 7.98
N ALA A 165 -2.68 -3.72 7.38
CA ALA A 165 -2.02 -4.42 6.29
C ALA A 165 -1.66 -3.49 5.12
N ASN A 166 -0.38 -3.14 5.02
CA ASN A 166 0.23 -2.74 3.76
C ASN A 166 -0.08 -3.83 2.72
N PRO A 167 -0.65 -3.50 1.55
CA PRO A 167 -0.85 -4.46 0.47
C PRO A 167 0.47 -5.14 0.04
N PHE A 168 1.61 -4.50 0.33
CA PHE A 168 2.96 -5.04 0.11
C PHE A 168 3.46 -6.04 1.16
N ASN A 169 2.72 -6.26 2.26
CA ASN A 169 3.10 -7.19 3.33
C ASN A 169 2.34 -8.52 3.28
N VAL A 170 1.54 -8.76 2.22
CA VAL A 170 0.64 -9.91 2.01
C VAL A 170 1.37 -11.26 1.84
N GLY A 171 2.69 -11.33 2.07
CA GLY A 171 3.47 -12.57 1.95
C GLY A 171 4.46 -12.85 3.08
N LYS A 172 4.55 -11.98 4.10
CA LYS A 172 5.47 -12.19 5.24
C LYS A 172 4.83 -13.11 6.28
N SER A 173 5.62 -14.02 6.85
CA SER A 173 5.19 -14.91 7.91
C SER A 173 4.74 -14.11 9.15
N LYS A 174 3.59 -14.48 9.74
CA LYS A 174 3.08 -13.95 11.02
C LYS A 174 3.64 -14.70 12.24
N ALA A 175 4.62 -15.58 12.03
CA ALA A 175 5.17 -16.41 13.10
C ALA A 175 5.62 -15.58 14.29
N GLN A 176 5.16 -15.98 15.48
CA GLN A 176 5.70 -15.43 16.72
C GLN A 176 7.08 -16.05 16.94
N VAL A 177 8.12 -15.22 16.94
CA VAL A 177 9.49 -15.63 17.20
C VAL A 177 9.83 -15.33 18.65
N TYR A 178 10.10 -16.38 19.42
CA TYR A 178 10.66 -16.24 20.76
C TYR A 178 12.18 -16.34 20.63
N GLU A 179 12.88 -15.25 20.94
CA GLU A 179 14.34 -15.17 20.79
C GLU A 179 15.09 -15.79 21.96
N LYS A 180 16.30 -16.26 21.68
CA LYS A 180 17.19 -16.87 22.66
C LYS A 180 17.51 -15.87 23.77
N GLY A 181 17.23 -16.22 25.02
CA GLY A 181 17.60 -15.41 26.19
C GLY A 181 16.49 -14.52 26.77
N ASP A 182 15.27 -14.59 26.26
CA ASP A 182 14.12 -13.90 26.88
C ASP A 182 13.68 -14.66 28.16
N LYS A 183 14.40 -14.41 29.26
CA LYS A 183 14.25 -15.12 30.54
C LYS A 183 12.90 -14.89 31.22
N THR A 184 12.11 -13.95 30.73
CA THR A 184 10.86 -13.53 31.39
C THR A 184 9.69 -14.49 31.17
N ASN A 185 9.79 -15.42 30.21
CA ASN A 185 8.67 -16.33 29.86
C ASN A 185 9.11 -17.74 29.37
N ARG A 186 10.25 -18.23 29.88
CA ARG A 186 10.82 -19.53 29.49
C ARG A 186 10.10 -20.68 30.19
N ILE A 187 9.25 -21.41 29.44
CA ILE A 187 8.60 -22.64 29.88
C ILE A 187 9.60 -23.80 29.75
N THR A 188 9.70 -24.65 30.77
CA THR A 188 10.61 -25.81 30.85
C THR A 188 9.83 -27.10 31.14
N PHE A 189 10.48 -28.27 31.16
CA PHE A 189 9.78 -29.53 31.48
C PHE A 189 9.22 -29.57 32.90
N LYS A 190 9.71 -28.69 33.80
CA LYS A 190 9.17 -28.53 35.16
C LYS A 190 7.78 -27.90 35.16
N ASP A 191 7.46 -27.08 34.17
CA ASP A 191 6.20 -26.36 34.04
C ASP A 191 5.10 -27.21 33.35
N VAL A 192 5.49 -28.35 32.78
CA VAL A 192 4.57 -29.33 32.18
C VAL A 192 4.21 -30.37 33.24
N ALA A 193 2.95 -30.45 33.67
CA ALA A 193 2.53 -31.50 34.60
C ALA A 193 2.24 -32.82 33.86
N GLY A 194 2.65 -33.96 34.43
CA GLY A 194 2.38 -35.30 33.89
C GLY A 194 3.15 -35.60 32.59
N GLN A 195 2.57 -36.47 31.74
CA GLN A 195 3.09 -36.79 30.39
C GLN A 195 4.51 -37.39 30.38
N ALA A 196 4.83 -38.28 31.33
CA ALA A 196 6.19 -38.83 31.50
C ALA A 196 6.71 -39.53 30.22
N GLU A 197 5.88 -40.35 29.57
CA GLU A 197 6.22 -41.02 28.32
C GLU A 197 6.53 -40.03 27.19
N ALA A 198 5.70 -38.99 27.05
CA ALA A 198 5.90 -37.98 26.02
C ALA A 198 7.16 -37.14 26.27
N LYS A 199 7.45 -36.81 27.55
CA LYS A 199 8.66 -36.07 27.94
C LYS A 199 9.93 -36.83 27.61
N GLN A 200 9.99 -38.12 27.92
CA GLN A 200 11.18 -38.96 27.68
C GLN A 200 11.58 -38.98 26.20
N GLU A 201 10.61 -39.05 25.29
CA GLU A 201 10.91 -39.13 23.87
C GLU A 201 11.22 -37.75 23.25
N VAL A 202 10.58 -36.67 23.73
CA VAL A 202 10.98 -35.32 23.31
C VAL A 202 12.30 -34.86 23.96
N GLU A 203 12.76 -35.54 25.01
CA GLU A 203 14.08 -35.32 25.61
C GLU A 203 15.22 -35.68 24.64
N GLU A 204 15.04 -36.69 23.78
CA GLU A 204 15.99 -37.00 22.70
C GLU A 204 16.15 -35.84 21.72
N ILE A 205 15.05 -35.13 21.43
CA ILE A 205 15.05 -33.93 20.57
C ILE A 205 15.83 -32.80 21.26
N VAL A 206 15.70 -32.65 22.57
CA VAL A 206 16.46 -31.67 23.37
C VAL A 206 17.95 -32.01 23.37
N GLU A 207 18.32 -33.27 23.61
CA GLU A 207 19.72 -33.71 23.61
C GLU A 207 20.35 -33.47 22.24
N PHE A 208 19.64 -33.76 21.16
CA PHE A 208 20.08 -33.49 19.80
C PHE A 208 20.34 -31.99 19.56
N LEU A 209 19.42 -31.10 19.97
CA LEU A 209 19.59 -29.65 19.79
C LEU A 209 20.74 -29.08 20.61
N ARG A 210 21.04 -29.67 21.78
CA ARG A 210 22.18 -29.27 22.61
C ARG A 210 23.51 -29.82 22.11
N GLN A 211 23.53 -31.04 21.57
CA GLN A 211 24.75 -31.75 21.16
C GLN A 211 24.62 -32.41 19.77
N PRO A 212 24.43 -31.63 18.68
CA PRO A 212 24.20 -32.18 17.34
C PRO A 212 25.40 -32.97 16.78
N GLN A 213 26.62 -32.65 17.25
CA GLN A 213 27.87 -33.28 16.82
C GLN A 213 27.92 -34.77 17.18
N LYS A 214 27.48 -35.11 18.41
CA LYS A 214 27.44 -36.49 18.92
C LYS A 214 26.64 -37.42 18.01
N TYR A 215 25.50 -36.96 17.51
CA TYR A 215 24.65 -37.75 16.61
C TYR A 215 25.19 -37.85 15.18
N THR A 216 25.88 -36.80 14.72
CA THR A 216 26.49 -36.77 13.39
C THR A 216 27.69 -37.72 13.31
N GLU A 217 28.51 -37.77 14.36
CA GLU A 217 29.67 -38.68 14.46
C GLU A 217 29.27 -40.16 14.52
N LEU A 218 28.12 -40.46 15.16
CA LEU A 218 27.56 -41.80 15.24
C LEU A 218 26.87 -42.25 13.92
N GLY A 219 26.84 -41.40 12.89
CA GLY A 219 26.16 -41.68 11.62
C GLY A 219 24.64 -41.73 11.73
N GLY A 220 24.08 -41.21 12.83
CA GLY A 220 22.65 -41.20 13.09
C GLY A 220 21.92 -40.22 12.17
N LYS A 221 20.75 -40.65 11.66
CA LYS A 221 19.88 -39.75 10.89
C LYS A 221 19.10 -38.87 11.84
N ILE A 222 19.28 -37.56 11.70
CA ILE A 222 18.62 -36.56 12.53
C ILE A 222 17.11 -36.58 12.27
N PRO A 223 16.26 -36.63 13.33
CA PRO A 223 14.82 -36.53 13.16
C PRO A 223 14.47 -35.15 12.61
N LYS A 224 13.82 -35.12 11.44
CA LYS A 224 13.39 -33.87 10.79
C LYS A 224 12.21 -33.21 11.52
N GLY A 225 11.48 -33.98 12.33
CA GLY A 225 10.35 -33.48 13.09
C GLY A 225 9.60 -34.55 13.87
N ALA A 226 8.64 -34.12 14.67
CA ALA A 226 7.75 -34.98 15.45
C ALA A 226 6.30 -34.44 15.41
N LEU A 227 5.33 -35.35 15.46
CA LEU A 227 3.91 -35.02 15.48
C LEU A 227 3.31 -35.36 16.85
N LEU A 228 2.85 -34.34 17.57
CA LEU A 228 2.16 -34.45 18.84
C LEU A 228 0.66 -34.67 18.59
N VAL A 229 0.15 -35.80 19.06
CA VAL A 229 -1.25 -36.21 18.83
C VAL A 229 -1.95 -36.39 20.17
N GLY A 230 -3.15 -35.85 20.29
CA GLY A 230 -3.99 -36.06 21.46
C GLY A 230 -5.22 -35.17 21.48
N PRO A 231 -6.17 -35.41 22.40
CA PRO A 231 -7.34 -34.56 22.59
C PRO A 231 -6.97 -33.07 22.79
N PRO A 232 -7.87 -32.13 22.48
CA PRO A 232 -7.64 -30.72 22.81
C PRO A 232 -7.45 -30.55 24.33
N GLY A 233 -6.61 -29.61 24.74
CA GLY A 233 -6.36 -29.32 26.17
C GLY A 233 -5.32 -30.21 26.87
N THR A 234 -4.66 -31.16 26.17
CA THR A 234 -3.62 -32.03 26.77
C THR A 234 -2.22 -31.40 26.85
N GLY A 235 -2.10 -30.09 26.65
CA GLY A 235 -0.81 -29.39 26.79
C GLY A 235 0.20 -29.62 25.66
N LYS A 236 -0.21 -30.04 24.46
CA LYS A 236 0.69 -30.23 23.29
C LYS A 236 1.54 -28.99 22.99
N THR A 237 0.91 -27.82 22.91
CA THR A 237 1.57 -26.53 22.67
C THR A 237 2.52 -26.16 23.81
N LEU A 238 2.17 -26.53 25.05
CA LEU A 238 2.98 -26.27 26.24
C LEU A 238 4.21 -27.19 26.28
N LEU A 239 4.05 -28.47 25.91
CA LEU A 239 5.16 -29.42 25.76
C LEU A 239 6.15 -28.95 24.68
N ALA A 240 5.67 -28.49 23.52
CA ALA A 240 6.55 -27.98 22.46
C ALA A 240 7.34 -26.74 22.91
N LYS A 241 6.72 -25.81 23.64
CA LYS A 241 7.42 -24.66 24.24
C LYS A 241 8.46 -25.09 25.26
N ALA A 242 8.13 -26.11 26.08
CA ALA A 242 9.05 -26.67 27.06
C ALA A 242 10.28 -27.31 26.40
N VAL A 243 10.13 -28.03 25.28
CA VAL A 243 11.27 -28.58 24.52
C VAL A 243 12.22 -27.48 24.07
N ALA A 244 11.70 -26.38 23.52
CA ALA A 244 12.53 -25.25 23.11
C ALA A 244 13.20 -24.55 24.29
N GLY A 245 12.46 -24.41 25.40
CA GLY A 245 12.98 -23.87 26.65
C GLY A 245 14.05 -24.76 27.29
N GLU A 246 13.98 -26.08 27.17
CA GLU A 246 15.04 -26.97 27.64
C GLU A 246 16.27 -26.93 26.72
N ALA A 247 16.06 -26.89 25.40
CA ALA A 247 17.14 -26.83 24.42
C ALA A 247 17.83 -25.46 24.33
N ASP A 248 17.23 -24.38 24.86
CA ASP A 248 17.72 -23.00 24.75
C ASP A 248 17.85 -22.51 23.29
N VAL A 249 16.86 -22.85 22.46
CA VAL A 249 16.84 -22.51 21.03
C VAL A 249 15.67 -21.58 20.69
N PRO A 250 15.77 -20.78 19.62
CA PRO A 250 14.65 -19.99 19.13
C PRO A 250 13.42 -20.86 18.81
N PHE A 251 12.24 -20.36 19.16
CA PHE A 251 10.97 -21.04 18.94
C PHE A 251 10.08 -20.21 18.00
N PHE A 252 9.73 -20.77 16.85
CA PHE A 252 8.81 -20.18 15.89
C PHE A 252 7.44 -20.86 16.05
N SER A 253 6.39 -20.11 16.37
CA SER A 253 5.04 -20.66 16.54
C SER A 253 4.08 -20.15 15.47
N LEU A 254 3.36 -21.06 14.82
CA LEU A 254 2.30 -20.76 13.84
C LEU A 254 1.10 -21.69 14.01
N SER A 255 -0.09 -21.22 13.64
CA SER A 255 -1.27 -22.09 13.49
C SER A 255 -1.37 -22.60 12.05
N GLY A 256 -1.80 -23.85 11.88
CA GLY A 256 -2.14 -24.42 10.59
C GLY A 256 -3.23 -23.62 9.86
N SER A 257 -4.10 -22.95 10.59
CA SER A 257 -5.11 -22.06 10.02
C SER A 257 -4.52 -20.80 9.36
N ASP A 258 -3.34 -20.33 9.77
CA ASP A 258 -2.67 -19.15 9.19
C ASP A 258 -2.22 -19.37 7.73
N PHE A 259 -2.21 -20.63 7.29
CA PHE A 259 -1.85 -21.03 5.94
C PHE A 259 -3.04 -21.15 4.98
N VAL A 260 -4.28 -20.99 5.48
CA VAL A 260 -5.50 -21.10 4.69
C VAL A 260 -6.11 -19.70 4.53
N GLU A 261 -5.84 -19.04 3.40
CA GLU A 261 -6.31 -17.69 3.12
C GLU A 261 -7.19 -17.61 1.85
N MET A 262 -7.96 -16.52 1.72
CA MET A 262 -8.81 -16.27 0.54
C MET A 262 -7.99 -15.95 -0.72
N PHE A 263 -6.70 -15.59 -0.57
CA PHE A 263 -5.83 -15.21 -1.66
C PHE A 263 -4.91 -16.36 -2.06
N VAL A 264 -5.00 -16.79 -3.31
CA VAL A 264 -4.18 -17.87 -3.86
C VAL A 264 -2.70 -17.54 -3.73
N GLY A 265 -1.93 -18.48 -3.17
CA GLY A 265 -0.46 -18.40 -3.10
C GLY A 265 0.09 -17.62 -1.90
N VAL A 266 -0.76 -17.00 -1.07
CA VAL A 266 -0.31 -16.33 0.16
C VAL A 266 0.22 -17.35 1.17
N GLY A 267 -0.48 -18.47 1.39
CA GLY A 267 -0.05 -19.55 2.28
C GLY A 267 1.34 -20.09 1.91
N ALA A 268 1.55 -20.45 0.65
CA ALA A 268 2.85 -20.91 0.14
C ALA A 268 3.98 -19.88 0.32
N SER A 269 3.70 -18.59 0.13
CA SER A 269 4.70 -17.53 0.37
C SER A 269 5.09 -17.44 1.84
N ARG A 270 4.13 -17.53 2.77
CA ARG A 270 4.39 -17.53 4.22
C ARG A 270 5.24 -18.73 4.63
N VAL A 271 4.98 -19.92 4.08
CA VAL A 271 5.79 -21.13 4.32
C VAL A 271 7.24 -20.88 3.91
N ARG A 272 7.50 -20.36 2.70
CA ARG A 272 8.88 -20.07 2.27
C ARG A 272 9.58 -19.06 3.18
N ASP A 273 8.89 -17.99 3.55
CA ASP A 273 9.45 -16.94 4.41
C ASP A 273 9.75 -17.46 5.83
N LEU A 274 8.85 -18.27 6.40
CA LEU A 274 9.06 -18.95 7.68
C LEU A 274 10.32 -19.81 7.66
N PHE A 275 10.46 -20.66 6.65
CA PHE A 275 11.56 -21.60 6.55
C PHE A 275 12.89 -20.88 6.25
N ARG A 276 12.86 -19.75 5.55
CA ARG A 276 14.01 -18.86 5.40
C ARG A 276 14.45 -18.27 6.74
N GLN A 277 13.53 -17.70 7.52
CA GLN A 277 13.83 -17.13 8.85
C GLN A 277 14.35 -18.19 9.82
N ALA A 278 13.79 -19.41 9.78
CA ALA A 278 14.25 -20.52 10.59
C ALA A 278 15.69 -20.95 10.22
N LYS A 279 16.02 -21.00 8.93
CA LYS A 279 17.39 -21.28 8.46
C LYS A 279 18.40 -20.25 8.97
N GLU A 280 18.04 -18.97 9.01
CA GLU A 280 18.91 -17.90 9.51
C GLU A 280 19.14 -17.98 11.03
N LYS A 281 18.19 -18.57 11.80
CA LYS A 281 18.25 -18.68 13.26
C LYS A 281 18.54 -20.11 13.76
N ALA A 282 19.03 -21.01 12.91
CA ALA A 282 19.36 -22.38 13.30
C ALA A 282 20.52 -22.43 14.32
N PRO A 283 20.50 -23.36 15.31
CA PRO A 283 19.48 -24.38 15.54
C PRO A 283 18.21 -23.80 16.16
N CYS A 284 17.03 -24.22 15.66
CA CYS A 284 15.73 -23.69 16.12
C CYS A 284 14.60 -24.72 15.98
N ILE A 285 13.48 -24.45 16.65
CA ILE A 285 12.26 -25.24 16.55
C ILE A 285 11.17 -24.45 15.83
N ILE A 286 10.53 -25.08 14.85
CA ILE A 286 9.28 -24.61 14.22
C ILE A 286 8.14 -25.42 14.79
N PHE A 287 7.18 -24.76 15.45
CA PHE A 287 5.95 -25.37 15.94
C PHE A 287 4.75 -24.96 15.08
N ILE A 288 4.04 -25.98 14.57
CA ILE A 288 2.82 -25.82 13.79
C ILE A 288 1.67 -26.45 14.57
N ASP A 289 0.81 -25.63 15.17
CA ASP A 289 -0.41 -26.10 15.82
C ASP A 289 -1.50 -26.39 14.77
N GLU A 290 -2.47 -27.24 15.08
CA GLU A 290 -3.62 -27.55 14.20
C GLU A 290 -3.22 -27.87 12.73
N ILE A 291 -2.18 -28.69 12.54
CA ILE A 291 -1.69 -29.04 11.19
C ILE A 291 -2.76 -29.74 10.33
N ASP A 292 -3.81 -30.29 10.95
CA ASP A 292 -4.97 -30.84 10.26
C ASP A 292 -5.77 -29.80 9.46
N ALA A 293 -5.63 -28.50 9.75
CA ALA A 293 -6.21 -27.43 8.94
C ALA A 293 -5.67 -27.41 7.50
N VAL A 294 -4.37 -27.70 7.32
CA VAL A 294 -3.69 -27.79 6.01
C VAL A 294 -3.60 -29.22 5.48
N GLY A 295 -3.55 -30.22 6.36
CA GLY A 295 -3.38 -31.64 5.99
C GLY A 295 -4.67 -32.36 5.57
N ARG A 296 -5.84 -31.75 5.75
CA ARG A 296 -7.13 -32.35 5.39
C ARG A 296 -7.43 -32.22 3.90
N ALA A 297 -7.12 -33.25 3.12
CA ALA A 297 -7.73 -33.43 1.80
C ALA A 297 -9.25 -33.63 1.96
N ARG A 298 -10.08 -32.77 1.35
CA ARG A 298 -11.52 -33.06 1.22
C ARG A 298 -11.75 -33.94 0.00
N GLY A 299 -12.59 -34.96 0.18
CA GLY A 299 -12.85 -35.97 -0.83
C GLY A 299 -13.44 -35.41 -2.13
N LYS A 300 -12.98 -35.98 -3.25
CA LYS A 300 -13.60 -36.22 -4.58
C LYS A 300 -14.90 -35.47 -4.97
N ASN A 301 -15.07 -34.19 -4.63
CA ASN A 301 -16.14 -33.35 -5.18
C ASN A 301 -15.53 -32.14 -5.91
N PRO A 302 -15.41 -32.18 -7.25
CA PRO A 302 -14.63 -31.22 -8.04
C PRO A 302 -15.32 -29.85 -8.29
N SER A 303 -16.30 -29.45 -7.47
CA SER A 303 -17.19 -28.33 -7.86
C SER A 303 -16.96 -26.96 -7.20
N MET A 304 -15.90 -26.75 -6.41
CA MET A 304 -15.59 -25.41 -5.87
C MET A 304 -14.08 -25.23 -5.69
N GLY A 305 -13.50 -24.28 -6.43
CA GLY A 305 -12.06 -23.95 -6.52
C GLY A 305 -11.40 -23.34 -5.26
N GLY A 306 -11.77 -23.82 -4.07
CA GLY A 306 -11.07 -23.53 -2.81
C GLY A 306 -10.09 -24.63 -2.38
N ASN A 307 -9.94 -25.70 -3.16
CA ASN A 307 -9.11 -26.85 -2.83
C ASN A 307 -7.64 -26.65 -3.23
N ASP A 308 -7.40 -25.91 -4.30
CA ASP A 308 -6.07 -25.75 -4.93
C ASP A 308 -5.09 -24.98 -4.02
N GLU A 309 -5.59 -24.05 -3.21
CA GLU A 309 -4.74 -23.22 -2.32
C GLU A 309 -4.15 -24.03 -1.15
N ARG A 310 -4.96 -24.93 -0.57
CA ARG A 310 -4.53 -25.78 0.55
C ARG A 310 -3.53 -26.82 0.09
N GLU A 311 -3.80 -27.48 -1.05
CA GLU A 311 -2.89 -28.47 -1.63
C GLU A 311 -1.58 -27.82 -2.07
N ASN A 312 -1.63 -26.64 -2.68
CA ASN A 312 -0.43 -25.89 -3.04
C ASN A 312 0.41 -25.51 -1.80
N THR A 313 -0.24 -25.05 -0.72
CA THR A 313 0.46 -24.70 0.52
C THR A 313 1.02 -25.92 1.23
N LEU A 314 0.30 -27.04 1.24
CA LEU A 314 0.77 -28.33 1.77
C LEU A 314 1.98 -28.84 0.99
N ASN A 315 1.92 -28.83 -0.34
CA ASN A 315 3.05 -29.25 -1.19
C ASN A 315 4.27 -28.36 -0.98
N GLN A 316 4.08 -27.05 -0.77
CA GLN A 316 5.17 -26.14 -0.41
C GLN A 316 5.78 -26.49 0.95
N LEU A 317 4.96 -26.82 1.95
CA LEU A 317 5.43 -27.26 3.27
C LEU A 317 6.27 -28.54 3.15
N LEU A 318 5.76 -29.55 2.42
CA LEU A 318 6.49 -30.81 2.17
C LEU A 318 7.81 -30.58 1.43
N THR A 319 7.80 -29.72 0.41
CA THR A 319 9.01 -29.36 -0.37
C THR A 319 10.06 -28.70 0.51
N GLU A 320 9.66 -27.78 1.40
CA GLU A 320 10.61 -27.15 2.32
C GLU A 320 11.11 -28.15 3.39
N MET A 321 10.26 -29.05 3.88
CA MET A 321 10.65 -30.12 4.82
C MET A 321 11.65 -31.10 4.20
N ASP A 322 11.47 -31.45 2.93
CA ASP A 322 12.38 -32.33 2.20
C ASP A 322 13.67 -31.63 1.79
N GLY A 323 13.59 -30.33 1.48
CA GLY A 323 14.71 -29.48 1.12
C GLY A 323 15.76 -29.27 2.23
N PHE A 324 15.48 -29.68 3.47
CA PHE A 324 16.50 -29.72 4.52
C PHE A 324 17.43 -30.91 4.36
N GLY A 325 18.72 -30.58 4.20
CA GLY A 325 19.80 -31.51 4.47
C GLY A 325 19.76 -31.97 5.93
N SER A 326 20.27 -33.17 6.19
CA SER A 326 20.29 -33.82 7.51
C SER A 326 20.87 -32.93 8.61
N ASN A 327 21.73 -31.97 8.26
CA ASN A 327 22.55 -31.19 9.18
C ASN A 327 22.14 -29.71 9.32
N SER A 328 20.88 -29.38 9.01
CA SER A 328 20.41 -27.98 9.03
C SER A 328 20.04 -27.46 10.43
N GLY A 329 19.93 -28.33 11.44
CA GLY A 329 19.63 -27.94 12.81
C GLY A 329 18.22 -27.38 13.03
N VAL A 330 17.31 -27.54 12.06
CA VAL A 330 15.92 -27.10 12.15
C VAL A 330 15.03 -28.31 12.43
N ILE A 331 14.23 -28.24 13.50
CA ILE A 331 13.31 -29.32 13.89
C ILE A 331 11.87 -28.81 13.83
N ILE A 332 10.99 -29.61 13.23
CA ILE A 332 9.59 -29.28 13.05
C ILE A 332 8.74 -30.08 14.03
N LEU A 333 8.09 -29.40 14.96
CA LEU A 333 7.10 -29.98 15.85
C LEU A 333 5.71 -29.61 15.33
N ALA A 334 4.86 -30.59 15.08
CA ALA A 334 3.47 -30.35 14.68
C ALA A 334 2.52 -30.86 15.75
N ALA A 335 1.37 -30.22 15.93
CA ALA A 335 0.31 -30.71 16.81
C ALA A 335 -1.00 -30.90 16.02
N THR A 336 -1.74 -31.95 16.36
CA THR A 336 -3.09 -32.17 15.86
C THR A 336 -4.02 -32.70 16.94
N ASN A 337 -5.30 -32.31 16.84
CA ASN A 337 -6.38 -32.80 17.68
C ASN A 337 -7.15 -33.96 17.01
N ALA A 338 -6.82 -34.32 15.77
CA ALA A 338 -7.51 -35.36 15.03
C ALA A 338 -7.20 -36.77 15.57
N ARG A 339 -8.21 -37.67 15.57
CA ARG A 339 -8.04 -39.07 16.02
C ARG A 339 -7.05 -39.82 15.13
N ILE A 340 -6.30 -40.74 15.76
CA ILE A 340 -5.24 -41.59 15.19
C ILE A 340 -5.56 -42.30 13.86
N TYR A 341 -6.83 -42.54 13.53
CA TYR A 341 -7.25 -43.11 12.23
C TYR A 341 -6.82 -42.26 11.02
N TRP A 342 -6.61 -40.95 11.22
CA TRP A 342 -6.11 -40.03 10.18
C TRP A 342 -4.67 -40.31 9.74
N ILE A 343 -3.79 -40.68 10.67
CA ILE A 343 -2.34 -40.79 10.43
C ILE A 343 -2.03 -42.03 9.59
N ARG A 344 -2.77 -43.11 9.79
CA ARG A 344 -2.56 -44.40 9.12
C ARG A 344 -2.87 -44.40 7.62
N HIS A 345 -3.67 -43.44 7.14
CA HIS A 345 -4.10 -43.40 5.74
C HIS A 345 -3.45 -42.29 4.90
N TYR A 346 -2.91 -41.23 5.52
CA TYR A 346 -2.48 -40.04 4.78
C TYR A 346 -1.03 -39.57 5.06
N CYS A 347 -0.34 -40.14 6.04
CA CYS A 347 1.06 -39.79 6.33
C CYS A 347 2.02 -40.88 5.79
N VAL A 348 2.74 -40.54 4.72
CA VAL A 348 3.74 -41.35 3.99
C VAL A 348 5.06 -41.43 4.82
N PRO A 349 5.92 -42.47 4.66
CA PRO A 349 6.82 -42.98 5.72
C PRO A 349 8.16 -42.22 5.85
N VAL A 350 8.10 -40.88 5.84
CA VAL A 350 9.29 -40.01 6.00
C VAL A 350 9.32 -39.30 7.35
N VAL A 351 8.21 -39.33 8.08
CA VAL A 351 8.12 -38.78 9.44
C VAL A 351 8.46 -39.88 10.43
N LEU A 352 9.48 -39.66 11.26
CA LEU A 352 9.71 -40.47 12.45
C LEU A 352 8.40 -40.42 13.24
N THR A 353 7.62 -41.49 13.17
CA THR A 353 6.33 -41.57 13.83
C THR A 353 6.62 -41.90 15.29
N ALA A 354 7.10 -40.90 16.05
CA ALA A 354 7.03 -40.95 17.49
C ALA A 354 5.54 -40.90 17.84
N ARG A 355 4.97 -42.09 18.07
CA ARG A 355 3.54 -42.32 18.18
C ARG A 355 3.11 -41.96 19.60
N PHE A 356 2.91 -40.68 19.87
CA PHE A 356 2.49 -40.23 21.19
C PHE A 356 0.99 -40.41 21.39
N MET A 357 0.65 -41.15 22.44
CA MET A 357 -0.68 -41.16 23.02
C MET A 357 -0.57 -40.41 24.34
N LEU A 358 -0.94 -39.12 24.36
CA LEU A 358 -1.08 -38.38 25.61
C LEU A 358 -2.32 -38.93 26.34
N THR A 359 -2.15 -40.01 27.10
CA THR A 359 -3.20 -40.61 27.94
C THR A 359 -3.42 -39.77 29.19
N TYR A 360 -4.66 -39.80 29.69
CA TYR A 360 -5.07 -39.10 30.91
C TYR A 360 -4.29 -39.64 32.13
N PRO A 361 -3.78 -38.80 33.04
CA PRO A 361 -3.55 -39.24 34.40
C PRO A 361 -4.91 -39.37 35.08
N THR A 362 -5.25 -40.59 35.53
CA THR A 362 -6.35 -40.84 36.47
C THR A 362 -6.10 -40.16 37.81
#